data_AF-A0A6I3LCF6-F1
#
_entry.id   AF-A0A6I3LCF6-F1
#
_cell.length_a   1.000
_cell.length_b   1.000
_cell.length_c   1.000
_cell.angle_alpha   90.00
_cell.angle_beta   90.00
_cell.angle_gamma   90.00
#
_symmetry.space_group_name_H-M   'P 1'
#
loop_
_entity.id
_entity.type
_entity.pdbx_description
1 polymer ?
#
loop_
_entity_poly.entity_id
_entity_poly.type
_entity_poly.pdbx_seq_one_letter_code
_entity_poly.pdbx_strand_id
1 'polypeptide(L)'
;MSLIVVESGAADELHPADGWGDVPAADRPLWSRYLADHLPWFPGVSAMARLVPGVTNGGTRAPQLWKDTARSLHAAGFTPADYYLLAELLGSRIDALDVTRHAPLFELWPTDGDRRPRTFRLNARRWTPWLEAVRAGESPRRALERILFAQGPQSV
;
A
#
# COMPACT_ATOMS: atom_id res chain seq x y z
N MET A 1 4.79 -12.29 31.03
CA MET A 1 3.56 -11.72 30.46
C MET A 1 3.69 -10.22 30.52
N SER A 2 3.97 -9.56 29.39
CA SER A 2 4.04 -8.09 29.32
C SER A 2 2.90 -7.60 28.46
N LEU A 3 1.94 -6.93 29.10
CA LEU A 3 0.90 -6.13 28.46
C LEU A 3 1.54 -4.90 27.82
N ILE A 4 1.51 -4.82 26.50
CA ILE A 4 1.82 -3.58 25.80
C ILE A 4 0.59 -2.68 25.93
N VAL A 5 0.73 -1.61 26.71
CA VAL A 5 -0.22 -0.50 26.78
C VAL A 5 -0.21 0.20 25.42
N VAL A 6 -1.31 0.11 24.69
CA VAL A 6 -1.55 0.96 23.52
C VAL A 6 -2.00 2.31 24.06
N GLU A 7 -1.06 3.23 24.25
CA GLU A 7 -1.37 4.62 24.57
C GLU A 7 -2.13 5.26 23.41
N SER A 8 -3.36 5.69 23.69
CA SER A 8 -4.14 6.58 22.85
C SER A 8 -3.53 7.99 22.89
N GLY A 9 -2.45 8.20 22.13
CA GLY A 9 -1.80 9.49 21.99
C GLY A 9 -2.46 10.33 20.89
N ALA A 10 -3.34 11.24 21.29
CA ALA A 10 -3.74 12.38 20.47
C ALA A 10 -2.54 13.32 20.29
N ALA A 11 -1.72 13.09 19.26
CA ALA A 11 -0.71 14.04 18.77
C ALA A 11 -0.27 13.64 17.34
N ASP A 12 -1.22 13.70 16.40
CA ASP A 12 -0.98 13.64 14.95
C ASP A 12 -0.48 15.01 14.41
N GLU A 13 -0.09 15.93 15.30
CA GLU A 13 0.40 17.26 14.99
C GLU A 13 1.75 17.48 15.70
N LEU A 14 2.75 17.97 14.95
CA LEU A 14 4.06 18.51 15.39
C LEU A 14 5.29 17.58 15.38
N HIS A 15 5.48 16.80 14.30
CA HIS A 15 6.85 16.64 13.76
C HIS A 15 7.09 17.78 12.74
N PRO A 16 8.20 18.54 12.78
CA PRO A 16 8.42 19.68 11.87
C PRO A 16 8.57 19.27 10.40
N ALA A 17 8.79 17.98 10.14
CA ALA A 17 8.69 17.40 8.81
C ALA A 17 7.24 17.01 8.52
N ASP A 18 6.75 17.37 7.33
CA ASP A 18 5.43 17.03 6.77
C ASP A 18 5.07 15.51 6.76
N GLY A 19 6.01 14.65 7.16
CA GLY A 19 5.90 13.20 7.27
C GLY A 19 6.17 12.45 5.97
N TRP A 20 6.42 13.17 4.87
CA TRP A 20 6.60 12.59 3.53
C TRP A 20 8.05 12.20 3.22
N GLY A 21 9.02 12.71 4.00
CA GLY A 21 10.45 12.41 3.79
C GLY A 21 10.88 12.75 2.36
N ASP A 22 11.55 11.82 1.70
CA ASP A 22 12.10 12.00 0.36
C ASP A 22 11.06 11.90 -0.78
N VAL A 23 9.78 11.61 -0.47
CA VAL A 23 8.73 11.58 -1.49
C VAL A 23 8.59 12.98 -2.12
N PRO A 24 8.75 13.11 -3.45
CA PRO A 24 8.70 14.39 -4.15
C PRO A 24 7.40 15.14 -3.89
N ALA A 25 7.48 16.46 -3.66
CA ALA A 25 6.30 17.27 -3.36
C ALA A 25 5.19 17.17 -4.41
N ALA A 26 5.58 17.04 -5.69
CA ALA A 26 4.66 16.87 -6.81
C ALA A 26 3.85 15.56 -6.77
N ASP A 27 4.40 14.51 -6.14
CA ASP A 27 3.78 13.18 -6.11
C ASP A 27 2.85 12.97 -4.90
N ARG A 28 3.02 13.77 -3.84
CA ARG A 28 2.28 13.60 -2.57
C ARG A 28 0.76 13.67 -2.70
N PRO A 29 0.17 14.56 -3.53
CA PRO A 29 -1.27 14.54 -3.77
C PRO A 29 -1.76 13.23 -4.39
N LEU A 30 -0.99 12.69 -5.37
CA LEU A 30 -1.34 11.43 -6.03
C LEU A 30 -1.19 10.24 -5.07
N TRP A 31 -0.10 10.19 -4.30
CA TRP A 31 0.05 9.19 -3.23
C TRP A 31 -1.12 9.23 -2.25
N SER A 32 -1.50 10.42 -1.78
CA SER A 32 -2.59 10.59 -0.82
C SER A 32 -3.92 10.07 -1.37
N ARG A 33 -4.21 10.37 -2.65
CA ARG A 33 -5.41 9.90 -3.33
C ARG A 33 -5.41 8.39 -3.54
N TYR A 34 -4.35 7.84 -4.14
CA TYR A 34 -4.32 6.41 -4.48
C TYR A 34 -4.26 5.51 -3.26
N LEU A 35 -3.64 5.94 -2.16
CA LEU A 35 -3.68 5.21 -0.89
C LEU A 35 -5.06 5.29 -0.21
N ALA A 36 -5.87 6.31 -0.53
CA ALA A 36 -7.27 6.36 -0.11
C ALA A 36 -8.14 5.40 -0.92
N ASP A 37 -7.82 5.20 -2.20
CA ASP A 37 -8.50 4.25 -3.10
C ASP A 37 -8.14 2.79 -2.73
N HIS A 38 -6.87 2.53 -2.38
CA HIS A 38 -6.37 1.20 -2.00
C HIS A 38 -5.72 1.22 -0.60
N LEU A 39 -6.57 1.20 0.41
CA LEU A 39 -6.18 1.46 1.80
C LEU A 39 -5.06 0.53 2.32
N PRO A 40 -3.86 1.06 2.63
CA PRO A 40 -2.86 0.29 3.37
C PRO A 40 -3.28 0.04 4.83
N TRP A 41 -4.21 0.86 5.32
CA TRP A 41 -4.85 0.74 6.61
C TRP A 41 -6.10 1.61 6.67
N PHE A 42 -7.15 1.11 7.32
CA PHE A 42 -8.43 1.81 7.47
C PHE A 42 -8.56 2.43 8.86
N PRO A 43 -8.56 3.78 8.99
CA PRO A 43 -8.67 4.48 10.27
C PRO A 43 -10.09 4.45 10.87
N GLY A 44 -11.07 3.85 10.19
CA GLY A 44 -12.47 3.91 10.57
C GLY A 44 -13.27 4.93 9.77
N VAL A 45 -14.59 4.71 9.69
CA VAL A 45 -15.53 5.49 8.87
C VAL A 45 -15.49 6.99 9.24
N SER A 46 -15.53 7.31 10.54
CA SER A 46 -15.57 8.69 11.00
C SER A 46 -14.30 9.48 10.67
N ALA A 47 -13.14 8.82 10.74
CA ALA A 47 -11.87 9.43 10.35
C ALA A 47 -11.80 9.61 8.83
N MET A 48 -12.20 8.59 8.07
CA MET A 48 -12.26 8.66 6.60
C MET A 48 -13.17 9.79 6.10
N ALA A 49 -14.34 10.00 6.72
CA ALA A 49 -15.25 11.08 6.34
C ALA A 49 -14.61 12.49 6.43
N ARG A 50 -13.63 12.66 7.33
CA ARG A 50 -12.87 13.91 7.47
C ARG A 50 -11.66 13.97 6.53
N LEU A 51 -11.01 12.84 6.30
CA LEU A 51 -9.79 12.74 5.51
C LEU A 51 -10.05 12.78 3.99
N VAL A 52 -11.06 12.05 3.52
CA VAL A 52 -11.35 11.84 2.09
C VAL A 52 -11.49 13.16 1.33
N PRO A 53 -12.31 14.14 1.77
CA PRO A 53 -12.42 15.41 1.04
C PRO A 53 -11.09 16.16 0.94
N GLY A 54 -10.20 16.04 1.93
CA GLY A 54 -8.89 16.67 1.89
C GLY A 54 -7.98 16.03 0.84
N VAL A 55 -7.89 14.71 0.82
CA VAL A 55 -6.99 13.98 -0.09
C VAL A 55 -7.50 13.94 -1.54
N THR A 56 -8.81 13.86 -1.76
CA THR A 56 -9.38 13.85 -3.12
C THR A 56 -9.29 15.21 -3.81
N ASN A 57 -9.23 16.30 -3.04
CA ASN A 57 -9.03 17.67 -3.53
C ASN A 57 -7.54 18.08 -3.60
N GLY A 58 -6.62 17.11 -3.64
CA GLY A 58 -5.19 17.36 -3.82
C GLY A 58 -4.42 17.70 -2.54
N GLY A 59 -5.04 17.53 -1.36
CA GLY A 59 -4.37 17.69 -0.08
C GLY A 59 -3.39 16.55 0.22
N THR A 60 -2.35 16.89 0.98
CA THR A 60 -1.25 15.98 1.35
C THR A 60 -1.31 15.53 2.81
N ARG A 61 -2.42 15.84 3.51
CA ARG A 61 -2.66 15.47 4.91
C ARG A 61 -3.22 14.04 5.01
N ALA A 62 -2.41 13.07 4.58
CA ALA A 62 -2.71 11.65 4.75
C ALA A 62 -2.32 11.15 6.15
N PRO A 63 -2.94 10.07 6.67
CA PRO A 63 -2.46 9.38 7.86
C PRO A 63 -0.99 9.00 7.79
N GLN A 64 -0.28 8.99 8.92
CA GLN A 64 1.16 8.69 8.94
C GLN A 64 1.48 7.32 8.33
N LEU A 65 0.66 6.29 8.58
CA LEU A 65 0.87 4.96 8.00
C LEU A 65 0.79 4.93 6.46
N TRP A 66 -0.02 5.82 5.88
CA TRP A 66 -0.10 5.97 4.42
C TRP A 66 1.19 6.62 3.91
N LYS A 67 1.68 7.66 4.58
CA LYS A 67 2.97 8.29 4.25
C LYS A 67 4.13 7.30 4.36
N ASP A 68 4.15 6.47 5.40
CA ASP A 68 5.15 5.41 5.56
C ASP A 68 5.12 4.40 4.42
N THR A 69 3.92 4.03 3.97
CA THR A 69 3.72 3.16 2.81
C THR A 69 4.27 3.81 1.54
N ALA A 70 3.91 5.08 1.28
CA ALA A 70 4.42 5.83 0.14
C ALA A 70 5.95 5.95 0.15
N ARG A 71 6.55 6.22 1.32
CA ARG A 71 8.00 6.28 1.49
C ARG A 71 8.68 4.95 1.18
N SER A 72 8.16 3.84 1.71
CA SER A 72 8.70 2.49 1.45
C SER A 72 8.65 2.14 -0.04
N LEU A 73 7.51 2.40 -0.68
CA LEU A 73 7.33 2.17 -2.12
C LEU A 73 8.22 3.09 -2.97
N HIS A 74 8.28 4.38 -2.66
CA HIS A 74 9.15 5.33 -3.35
C HIS A 74 10.62 4.96 -3.24
N ALA A 75 11.09 4.54 -2.06
CA ALA A 75 12.45 4.06 -1.85
C ALA A 75 12.76 2.77 -2.64
N ALA A 76 11.75 1.94 -2.92
CA ALA A 76 11.85 0.80 -3.82
C ALA A 76 11.73 1.19 -5.31
N GLY A 77 11.60 2.49 -5.59
CA GLY A 77 11.54 3.06 -6.93
C GLY A 77 10.13 3.23 -7.49
N PHE A 78 9.06 2.91 -6.77
CA PHE A 78 7.70 3.08 -7.28
C PHE A 78 7.32 4.57 -7.42
N THR A 79 6.59 4.87 -8.48
CA THR A 79 5.80 6.10 -8.60
C THR A 79 4.38 5.88 -8.05
N PRO A 80 3.60 6.95 -7.78
CA PRO A 80 2.18 6.80 -7.44
C PRO A 80 1.40 5.98 -8.49
N ALA A 81 1.71 6.16 -9.77
CA ALA A 81 1.04 5.46 -10.87
C ALA A 81 1.35 3.96 -10.87
N ASP A 82 2.61 3.58 -10.61
CA ASP A 82 3.02 2.18 -10.49
C ASP A 82 2.26 1.48 -9.36
N TYR A 83 2.14 2.16 -8.22
CA TYR A 83 1.38 1.66 -7.08
C TYR A 83 -0.10 1.48 -7.40
N TYR A 84 -0.75 2.50 -7.97
CA TYR A 84 -2.16 2.45 -8.33
C TYR A 84 -2.44 1.28 -9.29
N LEU A 85 -1.62 1.15 -10.34
CA LEU A 85 -1.75 0.06 -11.31
C LEU A 85 -1.61 -1.33 -10.67
N LEU A 86 -0.60 -1.52 -9.81
CA LEU A 86 -0.41 -2.80 -9.13
C LEU A 86 -1.57 -3.11 -8.17
N ALA A 87 -2.02 -2.10 -7.41
CA ALA A 87 -3.11 -2.23 -6.45
C ALA A 87 -4.45 -2.58 -7.13
N GLU A 88 -4.77 -1.94 -8.26
CA GLU A 88 -5.93 -2.27 -9.09
C GLU A 88 -5.88 -3.72 -9.60
N LEU A 89 -4.74 -4.13 -10.15
CA LEU A 89 -4.59 -5.49 -10.66
C LEU A 89 -4.72 -6.53 -9.54
N LEU A 90 -4.12 -6.26 -8.37
CA LEU A 90 -4.26 -7.10 -7.18
C LEU A 90 -5.69 -7.13 -6.66
N GLY A 91 -6.39 -6.00 -6.64
CA GLY A 91 -7.79 -5.90 -6.21
C GLY A 91 -8.71 -6.86 -6.98
N SER A 92 -8.41 -7.15 -8.24
CA SER A 92 -9.16 -8.12 -9.04
C SER A 92 -8.82 -9.59 -8.78
N ARG A 93 -7.75 -9.88 -8.01
CA ARG A 93 -7.18 -11.22 -7.78
C ARG A 93 -7.08 -11.62 -6.32
N ILE A 94 -7.33 -10.70 -5.41
CA ILE A 94 -7.01 -10.83 -3.98
C ILE A 94 -7.76 -11.99 -3.30
N ASP A 95 -8.98 -12.31 -3.74
CA ASP A 95 -9.75 -13.47 -3.25
C ASP A 95 -9.18 -14.82 -3.68
N ALA A 96 -8.40 -14.85 -4.77
CA ALA A 96 -7.76 -16.05 -5.28
C ALA A 96 -6.37 -16.27 -4.68
N LEU A 97 -5.88 -15.35 -3.82
CA LEU A 97 -4.55 -15.46 -3.23
C LEU A 97 -4.56 -16.43 -2.06
N ASP A 98 -3.73 -17.46 -2.16
CA ASP A 98 -3.40 -18.33 -1.04
C ASP A 98 -2.53 -17.60 0.00
N VAL A 99 -2.96 -17.61 1.26
CA VAL A 99 -2.27 -16.91 2.36
C VAL A 99 -0.87 -17.44 2.63
N THR A 100 -0.71 -18.76 2.64
CA THR A 100 0.58 -19.40 2.96
C THR A 100 1.62 -19.06 1.90
N ARG A 101 1.21 -19.04 0.63
CA ARG A 101 2.07 -18.77 -0.52
C ARG A 101 2.36 -17.28 -0.72
N HIS A 102 1.35 -16.43 -0.59
CA HIS A 102 1.47 -15.04 -1.02
C HIS A 102 1.72 -14.07 0.14
N ALA A 103 1.61 -14.49 1.41
CA ALA A 103 1.88 -13.62 2.57
C ALA A 103 3.18 -12.80 2.47
N PRO A 104 4.31 -13.36 1.98
CA PRO A 104 5.54 -12.58 1.85
C PRO A 104 5.43 -11.35 0.95
N LEU A 105 4.47 -11.29 0.02
CA LEU A 105 4.24 -10.14 -0.86
C LEU A 105 3.61 -8.94 -0.13
N PHE A 106 3.15 -9.13 1.11
CA PHE A 106 2.45 -8.12 1.89
C PHE A 106 3.16 -7.89 3.23
N GLU A 107 3.21 -6.63 3.66
CA GLU A 107 3.53 -6.29 5.04
C GLU A 107 2.29 -6.37 5.94
N LEU A 108 1.12 -6.07 5.37
CA LEU A 108 -0.18 -6.33 5.98
C LEU A 108 -0.99 -7.18 5.00
N TRP A 109 -1.22 -8.44 5.38
CA TRP A 109 -2.05 -9.37 4.62
C TRP A 109 -3.44 -8.77 4.39
N PRO A 110 -4.04 -8.97 3.19
CA PRO A 110 -5.42 -8.58 2.94
C PRO A 110 -6.35 -9.16 4.00
N THR A 111 -6.99 -8.29 4.78
CA THR A 111 -8.02 -8.68 5.74
C THR A 111 -9.37 -8.15 5.27
N ASP A 112 -10.34 -9.06 5.24
CA ASP A 112 -11.75 -8.67 5.26
C ASP A 112 -12.12 -8.43 6.72
N GLY A 113 -12.50 -7.20 7.03
CA GLY A 113 -13.43 -7.01 8.13
C GLY A 113 -14.83 -7.30 7.61
N ASP A 114 -15.64 -8.07 8.35
CA ASP A 114 -17.03 -8.44 8.02
C ASP A 114 -17.93 -7.28 7.54
N ARG A 115 -17.52 -6.00 7.70
CA ARG A 115 -18.28 -4.81 7.31
C ARG A 115 -17.45 -3.59 6.85
N ARG A 116 -16.15 -3.70 6.52
CA ARG A 116 -15.28 -2.51 6.29
C ARG A 116 -14.26 -2.76 5.16
N PRO A 117 -13.85 -1.70 4.44
CA PRO A 117 -13.15 -1.86 3.17
C PRO A 117 -11.90 -2.69 3.34
N ARG A 118 -11.61 -3.52 2.33
CA ARG A 118 -10.45 -4.41 2.32
C ARG A 118 -9.17 -3.58 2.38
N THR A 119 -8.30 -3.92 3.32
CA THR A 119 -7.02 -3.25 3.51
C THR A 119 -5.88 -4.20 3.25
N PHE A 120 -4.83 -3.74 2.57
CA PHE A 120 -3.60 -4.49 2.40
C PHE A 120 -2.43 -3.54 2.25
N ARG A 121 -1.25 -3.91 2.75
CA ARG A 121 -0.02 -3.14 2.55
C ARG A 121 1.00 -3.99 1.83
N LEU A 122 1.48 -3.48 0.69
CA LEU A 122 2.48 -4.17 -0.12
C LEU A 122 3.84 -4.19 0.59
N ASN A 123 4.56 -5.30 0.46
CA ASN A 123 5.99 -5.34 0.78
C ASN A 123 6.78 -4.80 -0.41
N ALA A 124 7.19 -3.53 -0.33
CA ALA A 124 7.78 -2.80 -1.45
C ALA A 124 8.95 -3.56 -2.12
N ARG A 125 9.84 -4.16 -1.32
CA ARG A 125 10.99 -4.93 -1.81
C ARG A 125 10.61 -6.19 -2.56
N ARG A 126 9.51 -6.85 -2.16
CA ARG A 126 9.06 -8.09 -2.81
C ARG A 126 8.37 -7.83 -4.15
N TRP A 127 7.96 -6.58 -4.40
CA TRP A 127 7.34 -6.15 -5.64
C TRP A 127 8.31 -5.48 -6.62
N THR A 128 9.59 -5.29 -6.28
CA THR A 128 10.57 -4.75 -7.25
C THR A 128 10.71 -5.59 -8.52
N PRO A 129 10.62 -6.94 -8.50
CA PRO A 129 10.69 -7.73 -9.74
C PRO A 129 9.50 -7.46 -10.69
N TRP A 130 8.35 -7.05 -10.15
CA TRP A 130 7.20 -6.63 -10.96
C TRP A 130 7.51 -5.31 -11.65
N LEU A 131 8.00 -4.34 -10.87
CA LEU A 131 8.33 -3.00 -11.33
C LEU A 131 9.42 -3.02 -12.42
N GLU A 132 10.47 -3.80 -12.20
CA GLU A 132 11.56 -3.99 -13.17
C GLU A 132 11.05 -4.57 -14.50
N ALA A 133 10.18 -5.58 -14.43
CA ALA A 133 9.59 -6.19 -15.62
C ALA A 133 8.70 -5.21 -16.41
N VAL A 134 7.84 -4.46 -15.73
CA VAL A 134 6.99 -3.44 -16.37
C VAL A 134 7.84 -2.36 -17.03
N ARG A 135 8.91 -1.92 -16.38
CA ARG A 135 9.87 -0.95 -16.95
C ARG A 135 10.64 -1.49 -18.15
N ALA A 136 10.88 -2.80 -18.18
CA ALA A 136 11.46 -3.49 -19.34
C ALA A 136 10.44 -3.69 -20.49
N GLY A 137 9.20 -3.20 -20.35
CA GLY A 137 8.15 -3.31 -21.36
C GLY A 137 7.27 -4.55 -21.25
N GLU A 138 7.40 -5.35 -20.19
CA GLU A 138 6.48 -6.46 -19.94
C GLU A 138 5.07 -5.92 -19.63
N SER A 139 4.04 -6.61 -20.12
CA SER A 139 2.67 -6.29 -19.75
C SER A 139 2.49 -6.37 -18.23
N PRO A 140 1.93 -5.34 -17.56
CA PRO A 140 1.73 -5.33 -16.11
C PRO A 140 0.96 -6.54 -15.57
N ARG A 141 -0.01 -7.03 -16.35
CA ARG A 141 -0.78 -8.23 -16.01
C ARG A 141 0.07 -9.49 -16.09
N ARG A 142 0.89 -9.65 -17.13
CA ARG A 142 1.79 -10.82 -17.28
C ARG A 142 2.86 -10.84 -16.20
N ALA A 143 3.44 -9.67 -15.90
CA ALA A 143 4.40 -9.52 -14.81
C ALA A 143 3.77 -9.90 -13.45
N LEU A 144 2.52 -9.49 -13.21
CA LEU A 144 1.78 -9.86 -11.99
C LEU A 144 1.55 -11.37 -11.94
N GLU A 145 1.01 -11.96 -13.00
CA GLU A 145 0.75 -13.41 -13.08
C GLU A 145 2.03 -14.20 -12.85
N ARG A 146 3.16 -13.77 -13.43
CA ARG A 146 4.46 -14.38 -13.17
C ARG A 146 4.80 -14.37 -11.69
N ILE A 147 4.65 -13.26 -10.97
CA ILE A 147 4.99 -13.22 -9.54
C ILE A 147 4.05 -14.07 -8.69
N LEU A 148 2.75 -14.04 -9.00
CA LEU A 148 1.77 -14.86 -8.29
C LEU A 148 2.00 -16.35 -8.56
N PHE A 149 2.38 -16.73 -9.78
CA PHE A 149 2.45 -18.13 -10.22
C PHE A 149 3.86 -18.74 -10.31
N ALA A 150 4.95 -17.97 -10.21
CA ALA A 150 6.35 -18.44 -10.35
C ALA A 150 6.88 -19.30 -9.18
N GLN A 151 6.04 -19.70 -8.24
CA GLN A 151 6.38 -20.62 -7.14
C GLN A 151 5.52 -21.89 -7.26
N GLY A 152 5.73 -22.66 -8.34
CA GLY A 152 5.34 -24.08 -8.43
C GLY A 152 6.51 -24.98 -8.04
N PRO A 153 6.27 -26.23 -7.59
CA PRO A 153 7.25 -27.02 -6.84
C PRO A 153 8.55 -27.18 -7.62
N GLN A 154 9.69 -26.90 -6.96
CA GLN A 154 10.98 -27.39 -7.44
C GLN A 154 10.90 -28.92 -7.45
N SER A 155 10.75 -29.49 -8.63
CA SER A 155 10.95 -30.91 -8.85
C SER A 155 12.40 -31.22 -8.49
N VAL A 156 12.58 -31.94 -7.38
CA VAL A 156 13.76 -32.75 -7.11
C VAL A 156 13.50 -34.13 -7.69
#